data_AF-A0A9D5SET4-F1
#
_entry.id   AF-A0A9D5SET4-F1
#
_cell.length_a   1.000
_cell.length_b   1.000
_cell.length_c   1.000
_cell.angle_alpha   90.00
_cell.angle_beta   90.00
_cell.angle_gamma   90.00
#
_symmetry.space_group_name_H-M   'P 1'
#
loop_
_entity.id
_entity.type
_entity.pdbx_description
1 polymer ?
#
loop_
_entity_poly.entity_id
_entity_poly.type
_entity_poly.pdbx_seq_one_letter_code
_entity_poly.pdbx_strand_id
1 'polypeptide(L)'
;MKFFDYLPAYILNHSPKLIAAFEMDFLRNLPAFRSALAPGEKFTMLLQLGWSAELPEVAAELEQRLTEAQNAFPEARFIILANAPGEVEIIKKFNEVYLASHNAFLDYRRYPLARNGQRKFDALYIARITPFKRHELAAAVKNLHLIGNYSEKEKDYFTQTIAQFPHAVWSQKVPSFLIGKKIGEAACGLALSAVEGAMFSCGEYSLCGIPVVNTRNLGGRDTLLPEFAVRYAGDTAVSVAENVEYWVENPIDPHEIRNAFLRLAAPQKAQVQELVNSIAGKKIHLPHKLNIRCRLLPHNQLLHGIRRK
;
A
#
# COMPACT_ATOMS: atom_id res chain seq x y z
N MET A 1 -20.87 -25.17 -4.08
CA MET A 1 -19.75 -25.22 -3.11
C MET A 1 -19.65 -23.86 -2.44
N LYS A 2 -20.05 -23.71 -1.18
CA LYS A 2 -19.79 -22.46 -0.44
C LYS A 2 -18.28 -22.36 -0.28
N PHE A 3 -17.64 -21.42 -0.98
CA PHE A 3 -16.24 -21.10 -0.74
C PHE A 3 -16.12 -20.72 0.74
N PHE A 4 -15.19 -21.34 1.46
CA PHE A 4 -14.95 -21.03 2.88
C PHE A 4 -14.74 -19.51 3.04
N ASP A 5 -15.42 -18.90 4.02
CA ASP A 5 -15.25 -17.48 4.35
C ASP A 5 -14.03 -17.34 5.27
N TYR A 6 -13.07 -16.50 4.89
CA TYR A 6 -11.80 -16.31 5.59
C TYR A 6 -11.68 -14.85 6.07
N LEU A 7 -11.10 -14.67 7.26
CA LEU A 7 -10.76 -13.35 7.75
C LEU A 7 -9.65 -12.71 6.89
N PRO A 8 -9.63 -11.37 6.77
CA PRO A 8 -8.66 -10.62 5.98
C PRO A 8 -7.26 -10.58 6.63
N ALA A 9 -6.66 -11.75 6.80
CA ALA A 9 -5.35 -11.96 7.40
C ALA A 9 -4.63 -13.16 6.76
N TYR A 10 -3.33 -13.26 7.01
CA TYR A 10 -2.48 -14.32 6.48
C TYR A 10 -1.58 -14.91 7.56
N ILE A 11 -1.62 -16.23 7.75
CA ILE A 11 -0.76 -16.96 8.68
C ILE A 11 0.61 -17.17 8.01
N LEU A 12 1.62 -16.47 8.52
CA LEU A 12 3.01 -16.59 8.09
C LEU A 12 3.68 -17.83 8.68
N ASN A 13 3.28 -18.25 9.88
CA ASN A 13 3.76 -19.46 10.55
C ASN A 13 2.71 -20.00 11.51
N HIS A 14 2.62 -21.32 11.66
CA HIS A 14 1.61 -21.97 12.53
C HIS A 14 2.09 -22.23 13.95
N SER A 15 3.40 -22.47 14.15
CA SER A 15 3.98 -22.72 15.47
C SER A 15 5.41 -22.19 15.53
N PRO A 16 5.70 -21.16 16.35
CA PRO A 16 4.71 -20.29 17.00
C PRO A 16 3.83 -19.54 15.99
N LYS A 17 2.56 -19.28 16.34
CA LYS A 17 1.59 -18.70 15.41
C LYS A 17 1.92 -17.23 15.10
N LEU A 18 2.15 -16.93 13.83
CA LEU A 18 2.44 -15.60 13.29
C LEU A 18 1.38 -15.22 12.26
N ILE A 19 0.68 -14.12 12.48
CA ILE A 19 -0.41 -13.64 11.62
C ILE A 19 -0.06 -12.24 11.13
N ALA A 20 -0.30 -11.96 9.85
CA ALA A 20 -0.17 -10.64 9.26
C ALA A 20 -1.54 -10.13 8.77
N ALA A 21 -1.85 -8.87 9.04
CA ALA A 21 -3.07 -8.20 8.60
C ALA A 21 -2.83 -6.69 8.43
N PHE A 22 -3.77 -5.99 7.77
CA PHE A 22 -3.91 -4.56 8.02
C PHE A 22 -4.51 -4.36 9.41
N GLU A 23 -4.06 -3.34 10.11
CA GLU A 23 -4.61 -2.88 11.39
C GLU A 23 -6.14 -2.72 11.31
N MET A 24 -6.66 -2.06 10.29
CA MET A 24 -8.09 -1.81 10.14
C MET A 24 -8.87 -3.11 9.89
N ASP A 25 -8.28 -4.04 9.14
CA ASP A 25 -8.90 -5.32 8.81
C ASP A 25 -9.02 -6.20 10.05
N PHE A 26 -7.99 -6.21 10.91
CA PHE A 26 -8.02 -6.91 12.17
C PHE A 26 -8.96 -6.23 13.19
N LEU A 27 -8.73 -4.94 13.48
CA LEU A 27 -9.40 -4.22 14.56
C LEU A 27 -10.90 -4.04 14.30
N ARG A 28 -11.34 -3.82 13.05
CA ARG A 28 -12.78 -3.74 12.71
C ARG A 28 -13.48 -5.09 12.76
N ASN A 29 -12.74 -6.19 12.65
CA ASN A 29 -13.29 -7.54 12.68
C ASN A 29 -12.93 -8.28 13.98
N LEU A 30 -12.56 -7.56 15.05
CA LEU A 30 -12.09 -8.14 16.31
C LEU A 30 -13.01 -9.25 16.86
N PRO A 31 -14.35 -9.11 16.86
CA PRO A 31 -15.24 -10.18 17.31
C PRO A 31 -15.11 -11.47 16.47
N ALA A 32 -14.96 -11.34 15.16
CA ALA A 32 -14.82 -12.49 14.27
C ALA A 32 -13.45 -13.18 14.45
N PHE A 33 -12.37 -12.42 14.69
CA PHE A 33 -11.08 -12.99 15.09
C PHE A 33 -11.18 -13.73 16.42
N ARG A 34 -11.92 -13.18 17.40
CA ARG A 34 -12.12 -13.81 18.71
C ARG A 34 -12.88 -15.13 18.61
N SER A 35 -13.87 -15.23 17.72
CA SER A 35 -14.56 -16.50 17.45
C SER A 35 -13.65 -17.51 16.73
N ALA A 36 -12.81 -17.04 15.80
CA ALA A 36 -11.98 -17.90 14.98
C ALA A 36 -10.78 -18.50 15.75
N LEU A 37 -10.09 -17.69 16.55
CA LEU A 37 -8.91 -18.08 17.32
C LEU A 37 -9.32 -18.78 18.63
N ALA A 38 -8.47 -19.67 19.14
CA ALA A 38 -8.79 -20.38 20.38
C ALA A 38 -8.59 -19.45 21.61
N PRO A 39 -9.43 -19.53 22.65
CA PRO A 39 -9.19 -18.81 23.89
C PRO A 39 -7.83 -19.17 24.50
N GLY A 40 -7.07 -18.16 24.94
CA GLY A 40 -5.72 -18.35 25.50
C GLY A 40 -4.64 -18.72 24.47
N GLU A 41 -4.97 -18.73 23.18
CA GLU A 41 -3.99 -19.01 22.13
C GLU A 41 -2.93 -17.92 22.03
N LYS A 42 -1.66 -18.33 22.13
CA LYS A 42 -0.50 -17.46 21.91
C LYS A 42 -0.26 -17.25 20.43
N PHE A 43 -0.24 -16.00 19.99
CA PHE A 43 0.17 -15.63 18.64
C PHE A 43 0.85 -14.26 18.63
N THR A 44 1.63 -13.99 17.59
CA THR A 44 2.07 -12.63 17.28
C THR A 44 1.32 -12.13 16.06
N MET A 45 0.76 -10.93 16.17
CA MET A 45 0.06 -10.22 15.12
C MET A 45 0.96 -9.10 14.58
N LEU A 46 1.32 -9.19 13.30
CA LEU A 46 1.97 -8.12 12.54
C LEU A 46 0.88 -7.28 11.86
N LEU A 47 0.75 -6.02 12.25
CA LEU A 47 -0.24 -5.10 11.70
C LEU A 47 0.43 -4.04 10.82
N GLN A 48 0.11 -4.03 9.53
CA GLN A 48 0.46 -2.91 8.64
C GLN A 48 -0.54 -1.77 8.81
N LEU A 49 -0.07 -0.53 8.79
CA LEU A 49 -0.95 0.64 8.79
C LEU A 49 -1.50 0.90 7.37
N GLY A 50 -2.82 0.98 7.25
CA GLY A 50 -3.53 1.36 6.03
C GLY A 50 -3.81 2.87 5.94
N TRP A 51 -3.69 3.60 7.03
CA TRP A 51 -3.83 5.06 7.09
C TRP A 51 -2.75 5.70 7.97
N SER A 52 -2.54 7.02 7.85
CA SER A 52 -1.46 7.71 8.59
C SER A 52 -1.82 7.91 10.06
N ALA A 53 -1.00 7.36 10.95
CA ALA A 53 -1.09 7.62 12.39
C ALA A 53 -0.45 8.97 12.80
N GLU A 54 0.06 9.76 11.85
CA GLU A 54 0.50 11.13 12.12
C GLU A 54 -0.66 12.11 12.32
N LEU A 55 -1.87 11.71 11.93
CA LEU A 55 -3.10 12.41 12.31
C LEU A 55 -3.47 12.06 13.77
N PRO A 56 -3.61 13.05 14.68
CA PRO A 56 -3.89 12.80 16.09
C PRO A 56 -5.13 11.93 16.35
N GLU A 57 -6.20 12.15 15.59
CA GLU A 57 -7.45 11.38 15.71
C GLU A 57 -7.28 9.92 15.28
N VAL A 58 -6.42 9.65 14.30
CA VAL A 58 -6.11 8.30 13.84
C VAL A 58 -5.23 7.57 14.85
N ALA A 59 -4.25 8.29 15.42
CA ALA A 59 -3.42 7.75 16.51
C ALA A 59 -4.25 7.37 17.74
N ALA A 60 -5.16 8.26 18.16
CA ALA A 60 -6.03 8.02 19.30
C ALA A 60 -6.98 6.84 19.08
N GLU A 61 -7.60 6.74 17.89
CA GLU A 61 -8.44 5.57 17.56
C GLU A 61 -7.62 4.27 17.54
N LEU A 62 -6.40 4.31 16.99
CA LEU A 62 -5.51 3.15 16.93
C LEU A 62 -5.13 2.68 18.34
N GLU A 63 -4.74 3.59 19.24
CA GLU A 63 -4.40 3.28 20.64
C GLU A 63 -5.59 2.65 21.39
N GLN A 64 -6.77 3.25 21.27
CA GLN A 64 -7.99 2.72 21.88
C GLN A 64 -8.28 1.30 21.38
N ARG A 65 -8.31 1.08 20.07
CA ARG A 65 -8.65 -0.24 19.51
C ARG A 65 -7.58 -1.29 19.76
N LEU A 66 -6.31 -0.91 19.81
CA LEU A 66 -5.24 -1.83 20.20
C LEU A 66 -5.39 -2.25 21.67
N THR A 67 -5.76 -1.32 22.55
CA THR A 67 -6.07 -1.64 23.96
C THR A 67 -7.22 -2.65 24.04
N GLU A 68 -8.30 -2.44 23.27
CA GLU A 68 -9.42 -3.39 23.17
C GLU A 68 -8.96 -4.77 22.66
N ALA A 69 -8.08 -4.81 21.67
CA ALA A 69 -7.55 -6.06 21.12
C ALA A 69 -6.62 -6.80 22.10
N GLN A 70 -5.77 -6.08 22.83
CA GLN A 70 -4.92 -6.61 23.89
C GLN A 70 -5.77 -7.21 25.02
N ASN A 71 -6.84 -6.55 25.42
CA ASN A 71 -7.80 -7.08 26.40
C ASN A 71 -8.53 -8.33 25.87
N ALA A 72 -8.85 -8.37 24.58
CA ALA A 72 -9.50 -9.53 23.96
C ALA A 72 -8.55 -10.73 23.79
N PHE A 73 -7.24 -10.48 23.66
CA PHE A 73 -6.20 -11.48 23.45
C PHE A 73 -4.98 -11.22 24.36
N PRO A 74 -5.09 -11.46 25.68
CA PRO A 74 -4.04 -11.10 26.64
C PRO A 74 -2.72 -11.86 26.43
N GLU A 75 -2.78 -13.03 25.78
CA GLU A 75 -1.61 -13.86 25.47
C GLU A 75 -0.99 -13.55 24.09
N ALA A 76 -1.56 -12.60 23.35
CA ALA A 76 -1.08 -12.20 22.03
C ALA A 76 -0.10 -11.03 22.11
N ARG A 77 0.88 -11.05 21.21
CA ARG A 77 1.81 -9.93 20.99
C ARG A 77 1.39 -9.16 19.75
N PHE A 78 1.21 -7.85 19.86
CA PHE A 78 0.86 -6.98 18.74
C PHE A 78 2.07 -6.15 18.33
N ILE A 79 2.45 -6.22 17.05
CA ILE A 79 3.58 -5.47 16.49
C ILE A 79 3.06 -4.64 15.32
N ILE A 80 3.27 -3.33 15.38
CA ILE A 80 2.89 -2.43 14.29
C ILE A 80 4.05 -2.26 13.32
N LEU A 81 3.75 -2.32 12.03
CA LEU A 81 4.66 -1.98 10.94
C LEU A 81 4.27 -0.60 10.40
N ALA A 82 4.97 0.42 10.88
CA ALA A 82 4.75 1.81 10.54
C ALA A 82 5.30 2.12 9.14
N ASN A 83 4.60 2.98 8.42
CA ASN A 83 4.97 3.43 7.08
C ASN A 83 5.93 4.63 7.10
N ALA A 84 5.90 5.46 8.15
CA ALA A 84 6.73 6.66 8.28
C ALA A 84 7.46 6.73 9.63
N PRO A 85 8.61 7.41 9.72
CA PRO A 85 9.28 7.67 10.99
C PRO A 85 8.40 8.41 12.01
N GLY A 86 7.57 9.36 11.56
CA GLY A 86 6.65 10.09 12.44
C GLY A 86 5.65 9.18 13.15
N GLU A 87 5.14 8.16 12.46
CA GLU A 87 4.26 7.15 13.05
C GLU A 87 4.98 6.29 14.10
N VAL A 88 6.27 5.98 13.92
CA VAL A 88 7.08 5.26 14.92
C VAL A 88 7.16 6.06 16.22
N GLU A 89 7.44 7.36 16.13
CA GLU A 89 7.55 8.24 17.30
C GLU A 89 6.25 8.34 18.10
N ILE A 90 5.11 8.24 17.42
CA ILE A 90 3.78 8.26 18.02
C ILE A 90 3.45 6.90 18.65
N ILE A 91 3.56 5.82 17.88
CA ILE A 91 3.06 4.50 18.26
C ILE A 91 3.92 3.85 19.34
N LYS A 92 5.24 4.11 19.36
CA LYS A 92 6.15 3.56 20.38
C LYS A 92 5.77 3.93 21.82
N LYS A 93 4.91 4.94 21.99
CA LYS A 93 4.38 5.37 23.29
C LYS A 93 3.37 4.39 23.88
N PHE A 94 2.68 3.61 23.06
CA PHE A 94 1.59 2.73 23.50
C PHE A 94 1.64 1.30 22.92
N ASN A 95 2.46 1.02 21.90
CA ASN A 95 2.62 -0.33 21.37
C ASN A 95 4.01 -0.55 20.77
N GLU A 96 4.42 -1.82 20.66
CA GLU A 96 5.61 -2.20 19.90
C GLU A 96 5.44 -1.84 18.41
N VAL A 97 6.46 -1.21 17.82
CA VAL A 97 6.44 -0.70 16.44
C VAL A 97 7.81 -0.79 15.78
N TYR A 98 7.82 -1.05 14.47
CA TYR A 98 9.00 -1.01 13.61
C TYR A 98 8.73 -0.16 12.37
N LEU A 99 9.74 0.56 11.89
CA LEU A 99 9.68 1.24 10.60
C LEU A 99 9.76 0.21 9.47
N ALA A 100 8.61 -0.15 8.92
CA ALA A 100 8.51 -1.10 7.84
C ALA A 100 7.32 -0.77 6.94
N SER A 101 7.54 0.14 6.00
CA SER A 101 6.55 0.52 5.00
C SER A 101 6.02 -0.70 4.28
N HIS A 102 4.70 -0.75 4.06
CA HIS A 102 4.08 -1.87 3.35
C HIS A 102 4.66 -2.10 1.95
N ASN A 103 5.29 -1.08 1.37
CA ASN A 103 5.95 -1.09 0.06
C ASN A 103 7.27 -1.88 0.08
N ALA A 104 7.89 -2.06 1.25
CA ALA A 104 9.09 -2.88 1.41
C ALA A 104 8.84 -4.37 1.08
N PHE A 105 7.57 -4.81 1.13
CA PHE A 105 7.16 -6.18 0.86
C PHE A 105 6.66 -6.40 -0.57
N LEU A 106 6.84 -5.42 -1.47
CA LEU A 106 6.56 -5.62 -2.88
C LEU A 106 7.57 -6.61 -3.49
N ASP A 107 7.09 -7.41 -4.46
CA ASP A 107 7.91 -8.40 -5.16
C ASP A 107 8.21 -7.83 -6.54
N TYR A 108 9.43 -7.37 -6.75
CA TYR A 108 9.83 -6.71 -8.00
C TYR A 108 9.59 -7.57 -9.24
N ARG A 109 9.59 -8.90 -9.10
CA ARG A 109 9.37 -9.83 -10.23
C ARG A 109 7.96 -9.74 -10.81
N ARG A 110 7.01 -9.17 -10.06
CA ARG A 110 5.63 -8.92 -10.52
C ARG A 110 5.49 -7.65 -11.36
N TYR A 111 6.53 -6.83 -11.41
CA TYR A 111 6.52 -5.52 -12.06
C TYR A 111 7.56 -5.55 -13.19
N PRO A 112 7.17 -5.68 -14.47
CA PRO A 112 8.12 -5.54 -15.57
C PRO A 112 8.68 -4.11 -15.61
N LEU A 113 9.94 -3.96 -16.03
CA LEU A 113 10.50 -2.62 -16.28
C LEU A 113 9.79 -1.97 -17.45
N ALA A 114 9.56 -0.67 -17.35
CA ALA A 114 9.17 0.18 -18.45
C ALA A 114 10.22 0.09 -19.56
N ARG A 115 9.75 0.09 -20.81
CA ARG A 115 10.61 0.03 -21.99
C ARG A 115 10.70 1.41 -22.60
N ASN A 116 11.92 1.86 -22.88
CA ASN A 116 12.15 3.12 -23.58
C ASN A 116 11.39 3.12 -24.92
N GLY A 117 10.73 4.24 -25.23
CA GLY A 117 9.96 4.42 -26.47
C GLY A 117 8.57 3.75 -26.52
N GLN A 118 8.11 3.08 -25.46
CA GLN A 118 6.76 2.47 -25.42
C GLN A 118 5.72 3.28 -24.64
N ARG A 119 6.02 4.55 -24.35
CA ARG A 119 5.12 5.46 -23.63
C ARG A 119 3.91 5.81 -24.50
N LYS A 120 2.72 5.61 -23.96
CA LYS A 120 1.42 5.96 -24.54
C LYS A 120 0.74 7.11 -23.81
N PHE A 121 1.15 7.37 -22.57
CA PHE A 121 0.57 8.39 -21.69
C PHE A 121 1.68 9.26 -21.11
N ASP A 122 1.36 10.52 -20.86
CA ASP A 122 2.25 11.45 -20.15
C ASP A 122 2.27 11.05 -18.67
N ALA A 123 1.11 10.68 -18.11
CA ALA A 123 1.02 10.16 -16.76
C ALA A 123 -0.06 9.09 -16.61
N LEU A 124 0.07 8.29 -15.55
CA LEU A 124 -1.03 7.47 -15.05
C LEU A 124 -1.34 7.76 -13.59
N TYR A 125 -2.59 7.54 -13.19
CA TYR A 125 -2.99 7.55 -11.79
C TYR A 125 -3.76 6.28 -11.43
N ILE A 126 -3.16 5.43 -10.61
CA ILE A 126 -3.81 4.25 -10.03
C ILE A 126 -4.40 4.63 -8.68
N ALA A 127 -5.68 5.00 -8.69
CA ALA A 127 -6.44 5.38 -7.52
C ALA A 127 -7.95 5.18 -7.74
N ARG A 128 -8.66 4.78 -6.68
CA ARG A 128 -10.12 4.86 -6.66
C ARG A 128 -10.54 6.31 -6.87
N ILE A 129 -11.58 6.56 -7.65
CA ILE A 129 -12.15 7.90 -7.86
C ILE A 129 -12.95 8.28 -6.61
N THR A 130 -12.30 9.01 -5.70
CA THR A 130 -12.84 9.43 -4.39
C THR A 130 -12.23 10.79 -4.01
N PRO A 131 -12.93 11.65 -3.23
CA PRO A 131 -12.49 13.01 -2.94
C PRO A 131 -11.05 13.13 -2.41
N PHE A 132 -10.67 12.29 -1.45
CA PHE A 132 -9.35 12.41 -0.82
C PHE A 132 -8.18 12.08 -1.77
N LYS A 133 -8.46 11.45 -2.92
CA LYS A 133 -7.46 11.15 -3.96
C LYS A 133 -7.18 12.32 -4.89
N ARG A 134 -7.95 13.40 -4.81
CA ARG A 134 -7.68 14.70 -5.46
C ARG A 134 -7.42 14.59 -6.96
N HIS A 135 -8.31 13.89 -7.66
CA HIS A 135 -8.18 13.66 -9.11
C HIS A 135 -8.16 14.98 -9.88
N GLU A 136 -8.87 16.00 -9.40
CA GLU A 136 -8.93 17.35 -9.98
C GLU A 136 -7.55 17.98 -10.18
N LEU A 137 -6.53 17.58 -9.40
CA LEU A 137 -5.16 18.06 -9.59
C LEU A 137 -4.50 17.50 -10.86
N ALA A 138 -5.06 16.50 -11.52
CA ALA A 138 -4.56 15.99 -12.80
C ALA A 138 -5.24 16.65 -14.01
N ALA A 139 -6.16 17.61 -13.82
CA ALA A 139 -7.05 18.10 -14.89
C ALA A 139 -6.34 18.75 -16.08
N ALA A 140 -5.12 19.26 -15.88
CA ALA A 140 -4.30 19.86 -16.93
C ALA A 140 -3.32 18.88 -17.61
N VAL A 141 -3.30 17.60 -17.22
CA VAL A 141 -2.42 16.59 -17.83
C VAL A 141 -3.02 16.11 -19.15
N LYS A 142 -2.38 16.47 -20.27
CA LYS A 142 -2.91 16.30 -21.63
C LYS A 142 -3.25 14.84 -21.98
N ASN A 143 -2.34 13.91 -21.72
CA ASN A 143 -2.51 12.50 -22.06
C ASN A 143 -2.42 11.62 -20.80
N LEU A 144 -3.58 11.35 -20.20
CA LEU A 144 -3.70 10.77 -18.86
C LEU A 144 -4.38 9.39 -18.91
N HIS A 145 -3.85 8.42 -18.17
CA HIS A 145 -4.53 7.15 -17.88
C HIS A 145 -4.98 7.09 -16.42
N LEU A 146 -6.30 7.15 -16.20
CA LEU A 146 -6.91 6.91 -14.89
C LEU A 146 -7.26 5.43 -14.73
N ILE A 147 -6.75 4.78 -13.68
CA ILE A 147 -7.04 3.38 -13.36
C ILE A 147 -7.64 3.30 -11.96
N GLY A 148 -8.93 2.98 -11.88
CA GLY A 148 -9.58 2.75 -10.60
C GLY A 148 -11.10 2.77 -10.68
N ASN A 149 -11.71 2.18 -9.66
CA ASN A 149 -13.16 2.13 -9.49
C ASN A 149 -13.66 3.30 -8.62
N TYR A 150 -14.94 3.26 -8.29
CA TYR A 150 -15.60 4.11 -7.29
C TYR A 150 -16.57 3.21 -6.50
N SER A 151 -17.07 3.66 -5.33
CA SER A 151 -18.25 3.01 -4.74
C SER A 151 -19.53 3.67 -5.18
N GLU A 152 -20.64 2.94 -5.13
CA GLU A 152 -21.97 3.51 -5.36
C GLU A 152 -22.28 4.75 -4.50
N LYS A 153 -21.76 4.81 -3.27
CA LYS A 153 -21.92 6.00 -2.40
C LYS A 153 -21.22 7.26 -2.93
N GLU A 154 -20.29 7.11 -3.87
CA GLU A 154 -19.48 8.18 -4.46
C GLU A 154 -19.78 8.38 -5.94
N LYS A 155 -20.90 7.82 -6.44
CA LYS A 155 -21.26 7.86 -7.87
C LYS A 155 -21.37 9.28 -8.42
N ASP A 156 -21.92 10.21 -7.64
CA ASP A 156 -22.09 11.61 -8.05
C ASP A 156 -20.73 12.30 -8.17
N TYR A 157 -19.85 12.13 -7.17
CA TYR A 157 -18.48 12.61 -7.22
C TYR A 157 -17.75 12.03 -8.43
N PHE A 158 -17.81 10.71 -8.64
CA PHE A 158 -17.22 10.06 -9.81
C PHE A 158 -17.69 10.69 -11.13
N THR A 159 -19.01 10.88 -11.29
CA THR A 159 -19.60 11.43 -12.53
C THR A 159 -19.09 12.84 -12.79
N GLN A 160 -19.07 13.69 -11.75
CA GLN A 160 -18.56 15.07 -11.84
C GLN A 160 -17.06 15.12 -12.08
N THR A 161 -16.29 14.24 -11.45
CA THR A 161 -14.84 14.17 -11.61
C THR A 161 -14.49 13.72 -13.03
N ILE A 162 -14.99 12.57 -13.50
CA ILE A 162 -14.63 12.04 -14.83
C ILE A 162 -15.05 12.98 -15.97
N ALA A 163 -16.15 13.73 -15.82
CA ALA A 163 -16.55 14.74 -16.80
C ALA A 163 -15.48 15.84 -17.03
N GLN A 164 -14.58 16.07 -16.06
CA GLN A 164 -13.46 17.02 -16.19
C GLN A 164 -12.27 16.45 -16.99
N PHE A 165 -12.30 15.16 -17.33
CA PHE A 165 -11.22 14.46 -18.03
C PHE A 165 -11.67 13.88 -19.38
N PRO A 166 -12.27 14.66 -20.30
CA PRO A 166 -12.69 14.13 -21.61
C PRO A 166 -11.52 13.63 -22.47
N HIS A 167 -10.30 14.05 -22.15
CA HIS A 167 -9.06 13.63 -22.81
C HIS A 167 -8.43 12.38 -22.19
N ALA A 168 -8.82 11.99 -20.97
CA ALA A 168 -8.20 10.86 -20.28
C ALA A 168 -8.79 9.52 -20.71
N VAL A 169 -7.95 8.50 -20.77
CA VAL A 169 -8.41 7.12 -20.80
C VAL A 169 -8.75 6.70 -19.38
N TRP A 170 -9.97 6.23 -19.13
CA TRP A 170 -10.35 5.64 -17.86
C TRP A 170 -10.49 4.12 -17.98
N SER A 171 -9.91 3.39 -17.03
CA SER A 171 -10.07 1.95 -16.89
C SER A 171 -10.51 1.61 -15.48
N GLN A 172 -11.76 1.18 -15.33
CA GLN A 172 -12.35 0.86 -14.03
C GLN A 172 -11.56 -0.24 -13.29
N LYS A 173 -11.07 -1.24 -14.03
CA LYS A 173 -10.34 -2.37 -13.47
C LYS A 173 -9.30 -2.90 -14.46
N VAL A 174 -8.10 -3.12 -13.97
CA VAL A 174 -7.03 -3.82 -14.69
C VAL A 174 -6.67 -5.08 -13.89
N PRO A 175 -6.58 -6.26 -14.52
CA PRO A 175 -6.08 -7.45 -13.84
C PRO A 175 -4.70 -7.20 -13.22
N SER A 176 -4.48 -7.67 -12.00
CA SER A 176 -3.25 -7.37 -11.24
C SER A 176 -1.96 -7.77 -11.96
N PHE A 177 -1.97 -8.84 -12.75
CA PHE A 177 -0.80 -9.26 -13.53
C PHE A 177 -0.50 -8.37 -14.75
N LEU A 178 -1.43 -7.50 -15.15
CA LEU A 178 -1.24 -6.51 -16.23
C LEU A 178 -0.91 -5.12 -15.70
N ILE A 179 -0.99 -4.88 -14.39
CA ILE A 179 -0.85 -3.52 -13.85
C ILE A 179 0.54 -2.95 -14.13
N GLY A 180 1.60 -3.73 -13.95
CA GLY A 180 2.96 -3.25 -14.22
C GLY A 180 3.20 -2.94 -15.70
N LYS A 181 2.53 -3.66 -16.62
CA LYS A 181 2.54 -3.29 -18.05
C LYS A 181 1.86 -1.95 -18.28
N LYS A 182 0.74 -1.68 -17.61
CA LYS A 182 0.04 -0.38 -17.71
C LYS A 182 0.85 0.77 -17.11
N ILE A 183 1.53 0.53 -15.99
CA ILE A 183 2.47 1.48 -15.40
C ILE A 183 3.56 1.85 -16.42
N GLY A 184 4.19 0.86 -17.06
CA GLY A 184 5.23 1.08 -18.05
C GLY A 184 4.77 1.75 -19.37
N GLU A 185 3.47 1.97 -19.56
CA GLU A 185 2.92 2.73 -20.70
C GLU A 185 2.88 4.25 -20.42
N ALA A 186 3.26 4.74 -19.23
CA ALA A 186 3.29 6.17 -18.92
C ALA A 186 4.71 6.72 -18.72
N ALA A 187 4.88 8.04 -18.85
CA ALA A 187 6.15 8.70 -18.51
C ALA A 187 6.36 8.79 -16.99
N CYS A 188 5.30 8.99 -16.20
CA CYS A 188 5.36 9.02 -14.75
C CYS A 188 4.05 8.55 -14.09
N GLY A 189 4.12 8.23 -12.80
CA GLY A 189 2.96 7.95 -11.97
C GLY A 189 2.56 9.16 -11.11
N LEU A 190 1.26 9.36 -10.91
CA LEU A 190 0.73 10.43 -10.05
C LEU A 190 0.47 9.94 -8.62
N ALA A 191 0.80 10.79 -7.65
CA ALA A 191 0.52 10.61 -6.24
C ALA A 191 -0.01 11.91 -5.64
N LEU A 192 -1.35 12.04 -5.55
CA LEU A 192 -2.02 13.32 -5.36
C LEU A 192 -2.77 13.45 -4.02
N SER A 193 -2.99 12.35 -3.28
CA SER A 193 -3.67 12.40 -1.98
C SER A 193 -2.85 13.20 -0.96
N ALA A 194 -3.53 14.04 -0.17
CA ALA A 194 -2.91 14.84 0.88
C ALA A 194 -2.56 14.01 2.14
N VAL A 195 -3.34 12.97 2.44
CA VAL A 195 -3.07 12.05 3.55
C VAL A 195 -3.39 10.63 3.10
N GLU A 196 -2.48 9.69 3.40
CA GLU A 196 -2.67 8.26 3.19
C GLU A 196 -1.64 7.47 4.04
N GLY A 197 -1.70 6.14 4.06
CA GLY A 197 -0.53 5.34 4.40
C GLY A 197 0.59 5.47 3.35
N ALA A 198 1.35 4.40 3.10
CA ALA A 198 2.48 4.48 2.15
C ALA A 198 2.12 4.41 0.65
N MET A 199 0.83 4.31 0.26
CA MET A 199 0.34 4.21 -1.12
C MET A 199 1.08 3.15 -1.98
N PHE A 200 0.48 1.96 -2.15
CA PHE A 200 1.11 0.88 -2.93
C PHE A 200 1.56 1.31 -4.32
N SER A 201 0.72 2.06 -5.04
CA SER A 201 0.99 2.48 -6.41
C SER A 201 2.35 3.16 -6.57
N CYS A 202 2.81 3.97 -5.59
CA CYS A 202 4.13 4.62 -5.64
C CYS A 202 5.30 3.62 -5.69
N GLY A 203 5.22 2.57 -4.86
CA GLY A 203 6.19 1.48 -4.91
C GLY A 203 6.09 0.69 -6.21
N GLU A 204 4.87 0.48 -6.74
CA GLU A 204 4.65 -0.20 -8.03
C GLU A 204 5.21 0.61 -9.21
N TYR A 205 5.08 1.94 -9.20
CA TYR A 205 5.69 2.86 -10.18
C TYR A 205 7.21 2.74 -10.17
N SER A 206 7.81 2.87 -8.99
CA SER A 206 9.26 2.79 -8.81
C SER A 206 9.80 1.43 -9.21
N LEU A 207 9.08 0.35 -8.88
CA LEU A 207 9.42 -0.99 -9.33
C LEU A 207 9.28 -1.15 -10.84
N CYS A 208 8.31 -0.53 -11.50
CA CYS A 208 8.28 -0.51 -12.97
C CYS A 208 9.33 0.43 -13.57
N GLY A 209 10.06 1.20 -12.76
CA GLY A 209 11.10 2.11 -13.20
C GLY A 209 10.54 3.37 -13.87
N ILE A 210 9.40 3.88 -13.41
CA ILE A 210 8.92 5.20 -13.80
C ILE A 210 8.99 6.17 -12.61
N PRO A 211 9.30 7.45 -12.84
CA PRO A 211 9.32 8.46 -11.80
C PRO A 211 7.91 8.81 -11.31
N VAL A 212 7.84 9.58 -10.22
CA VAL A 212 6.59 9.99 -9.57
C VAL A 212 6.45 11.51 -9.54
N VAL A 213 5.25 12.00 -9.86
CA VAL A 213 4.84 13.36 -9.50
C VAL A 213 4.03 13.27 -8.21
N ASN A 214 4.54 13.90 -7.17
CA ASN A 214 4.03 13.81 -5.81
C ASN A 214 3.59 15.19 -5.33
N THR A 215 2.39 15.31 -4.78
CA THR A 215 1.95 16.53 -4.09
C THR A 215 2.39 16.50 -2.63
N ARG A 216 2.19 17.61 -1.91
CA ARG A 216 2.33 17.62 -0.45
C ARG A 216 1.47 16.51 0.15
N ASN A 217 2.07 15.71 1.03
CA ASN A 217 1.40 14.58 1.65
C ASN A 217 1.83 14.38 3.10
N LEU A 218 1.00 13.68 3.86
CA LEU A 218 1.27 13.17 5.20
C LEU A 218 1.14 11.65 5.20
N GLY A 219 2.05 10.96 5.89
CA GLY A 219 2.15 9.51 5.96
C GLY A 219 3.40 8.96 5.28
N GLY A 220 3.44 7.66 4.99
CA GLY A 220 4.68 6.98 4.59
C GLY A 220 4.96 6.86 3.11
N ARG A 221 4.33 7.69 2.26
CA ARG A 221 4.55 7.65 0.82
C ARG A 221 6.01 7.92 0.46
N ASP A 222 6.59 8.94 1.09
CA ASP A 222 7.92 9.44 0.77
C ASP A 222 9.04 8.53 1.29
N THR A 223 8.75 7.68 2.29
CA THR A 223 9.72 6.81 2.99
C THR A 223 10.59 5.96 2.07
N LEU A 224 10.04 5.48 0.95
CA LEU A 224 10.74 4.55 0.04
C LEU A 224 10.87 5.11 -1.38
N LEU A 225 10.56 6.38 -1.61
CA LEU A 225 10.70 6.99 -2.92
C LEU A 225 12.14 7.49 -3.15
N PRO A 226 12.80 7.11 -4.27
CA PRO A 226 14.10 7.68 -4.61
C PRO A 226 13.97 9.17 -4.94
N GLU A 227 14.65 10.03 -4.20
CA GLU A 227 14.52 11.50 -4.31
C GLU A 227 14.74 12.01 -5.75
N PHE A 228 15.76 11.50 -6.46
CA PHE A 228 16.04 11.88 -7.85
C PHE A 228 14.94 11.49 -8.85
N ALA A 229 14.02 10.60 -8.46
CA ALA A 229 12.92 10.10 -9.29
C ALA A 229 11.56 10.64 -8.83
N VAL A 230 11.55 11.69 -8.01
CA VAL A 230 10.33 12.36 -7.54
C VAL A 230 10.37 13.82 -7.92
N ARG A 231 9.22 14.33 -8.38
CA ARG A 231 8.98 15.78 -8.43
C ARG A 231 7.85 16.17 -7.51
N TYR A 232 8.15 17.14 -6.64
CA TYR A 232 7.20 17.70 -5.71
C TYR A 232 6.41 18.82 -6.40
N ALA A 233 5.18 18.51 -6.78
CA ALA A 233 4.26 19.47 -7.37
C ALA A 233 3.53 20.26 -6.26
N GLY A 234 3.16 21.50 -6.60
CA GLY A 234 2.16 22.23 -5.85
C GLY A 234 0.78 21.59 -5.99
N ASP A 235 -0.11 21.98 -5.09
CA ASP A 235 -1.48 21.46 -4.98
C ASP A 235 -2.43 22.09 -6.03
N THR A 236 -1.97 22.23 -7.27
CA THR A 236 -2.72 22.82 -8.38
C THR A 236 -2.56 22.00 -9.66
N ALA A 237 -3.58 22.02 -10.52
CA ALA A 237 -3.56 21.27 -11.78
C ALA A 237 -2.39 21.70 -12.69
N VAL A 238 -2.11 23.00 -12.74
CA VAL A 238 -1.00 23.56 -13.52
C VAL A 238 0.34 23.01 -13.02
N SER A 239 0.59 23.05 -11.71
CA SER A 239 1.85 22.56 -11.16
C SER A 239 2.03 21.06 -11.40
N VAL A 240 0.98 20.25 -11.24
CA VAL A 240 1.05 18.82 -11.57
C VAL A 240 1.40 18.61 -13.05
N ALA A 241 0.74 19.33 -13.96
CA ALA A 241 1.00 19.22 -15.39
C ALA A 241 2.44 19.60 -15.78
N GLU A 242 2.99 20.68 -15.23
CA GLU A 242 4.40 21.10 -15.45
C GLU A 242 5.39 20.02 -14.99
N ASN A 243 5.13 19.39 -13.83
CA ASN A 243 5.98 18.31 -13.32
C ASN A 243 5.84 17.01 -14.13
N VAL A 244 4.67 16.76 -14.73
CA VAL A 244 4.47 15.66 -15.69
C VAL A 244 5.25 15.93 -16.97
N GLU A 245 5.12 17.12 -17.56
CA GLU A 245 5.82 17.53 -18.79
C GLU A 245 7.34 17.40 -18.63
N TYR A 246 7.88 17.79 -17.47
CA TYR A 246 9.29 17.55 -17.15
C TYR A 246 9.70 16.07 -17.30
N TRP A 247 8.91 15.11 -16.80
CA TRP A 247 9.25 13.69 -16.90
C TRP A 247 9.06 13.09 -18.30
N VAL A 248 8.21 13.70 -19.11
CA VAL A 248 8.10 13.40 -20.53
C VAL A 248 9.39 13.81 -21.24
N GLU A 249 9.90 15.01 -20.96
CA GLU A 249 11.10 15.58 -21.59
C GLU A 249 12.42 15.03 -21.04
N ASN A 250 12.44 14.60 -19.77
CA ASN A 250 13.64 14.18 -19.04
C ASN A 250 13.50 12.73 -18.56
N PRO A 251 13.47 11.73 -19.45
CA PRO A 251 13.38 10.33 -19.07
C PRO A 251 14.63 9.89 -18.29
N ILE A 252 14.42 9.20 -17.17
CA ILE A 252 15.48 8.53 -16.39
C ILE A 252 15.54 7.05 -16.79
N ASP A 253 16.71 6.43 -16.66
CA ASP A 253 16.85 4.98 -16.77
C ASP A 253 15.93 4.23 -15.76
N PRO A 254 14.98 3.42 -16.25
CA PRO A 254 14.12 2.61 -15.39
C PRO A 254 14.85 1.70 -14.40
N HIS A 255 16.06 1.24 -14.76
CA HIS A 255 16.87 0.42 -13.86
C HIS A 255 17.37 1.19 -12.64
N GLU A 256 17.76 2.45 -12.80
CA GLU A 256 18.25 3.28 -11.71
C GLU A 256 17.16 3.51 -10.67
N ILE A 257 15.95 3.87 -11.12
CA ILE A 257 14.78 4.08 -10.26
C ILE A 257 14.47 2.82 -9.46
N ARG A 258 14.35 1.66 -10.13
CA ARG A 258 14.07 0.39 -9.47
C ARG A 258 15.14 0.04 -8.44
N ASN A 259 16.41 0.13 -8.83
CA ASN A 259 17.52 -0.26 -7.96
C ASN A 259 17.60 0.65 -6.73
N ALA A 260 17.34 1.94 -6.89
CA ALA A 260 17.27 2.87 -5.76
C ALA A 260 16.12 2.55 -4.81
N PHE A 261 14.92 2.28 -5.33
CA PHE A 261 13.78 1.85 -4.52
C PHE A 261 14.10 0.56 -3.73
N LEU A 262 14.70 -0.43 -4.39
CA LEU A 262 15.07 -1.69 -3.74
C LEU A 262 16.13 -1.50 -2.65
N ARG A 263 17.09 -0.58 -2.83
CA ARG A 263 18.07 -0.23 -1.80
C ARG A 263 17.41 0.40 -0.57
N LEU A 264 16.42 1.29 -0.76
CA LEU A 264 15.65 1.89 0.34
C LEU A 264 14.79 0.86 1.07
N ALA A 265 14.16 -0.06 0.32
CA ALA A 265 13.27 -1.08 0.87
C ALA A 265 14.01 -2.21 1.62
N ALA A 266 15.23 -2.54 1.21
CA ALA A 266 15.96 -3.71 1.69
C ALA A 266 16.20 -3.72 3.23
N PRO A 267 16.66 -2.63 3.87
CA PRO A 267 16.86 -2.60 5.32
C PRO A 267 15.57 -2.85 6.11
N GLN A 268 14.47 -2.20 5.71
CA GLN A 268 13.16 -2.37 6.37
C GLN A 268 12.64 -3.81 6.24
N LYS A 269 12.78 -4.40 5.04
CA LYS A 269 12.41 -5.80 4.81
C LYS A 269 13.29 -6.75 5.62
N ALA A 270 14.59 -6.50 5.69
CA ALA A 270 15.55 -7.30 6.44
C ALA A 270 15.24 -7.29 7.95
N GLN A 271 14.90 -6.13 8.51
CA GLN A 271 14.52 -5.99 9.91
C GLN A 271 13.29 -6.85 10.26
N VAL A 272 12.23 -6.78 9.45
CA VAL A 272 11.04 -7.61 9.67
C VAL A 272 11.33 -9.09 9.40
N GLN A 273 12.18 -9.40 8.44
CA GLN A 273 12.61 -10.77 8.16
C GLN A 273 13.34 -11.39 9.35
N GLU A 274 14.25 -10.65 9.98
CA GLU A 274 14.97 -11.07 11.17
C GLU A 274 14.01 -11.26 12.36
N LEU A 275 13.14 -10.29 12.61
CA LEU A 275 12.11 -10.37 13.66
C LEU A 275 11.24 -11.62 13.52
N VAL A 276 10.68 -11.85 12.33
CA VAL A 276 9.81 -13.00 12.05
C VAL A 276 10.57 -14.31 12.18
N ASN A 277 11.82 -14.36 11.72
CA ASN A 277 12.66 -15.56 11.85
C ASN A 277 12.98 -15.88 13.31
N SER A 278 13.31 -14.84 14.08
CA SER A 278 13.60 -14.95 15.51
C SER A 278 12.39 -15.48 16.27
N ILE A 279 11.19 -14.96 16.00
CA ILE A 279 9.97 -15.47 16.64
C ILE A 279 9.72 -16.91 16.20
N ALA A 280 9.82 -17.21 14.91
CA ALA A 280 9.51 -18.54 14.38
C ALA A 280 10.57 -19.62 14.72
N GLY A 281 11.78 -19.24 15.14
CA GLY A 281 12.93 -20.14 15.29
C GLY A 281 13.43 -20.74 13.97
N LYS A 282 13.01 -20.19 12.82
CA LYS A 282 13.37 -20.68 11.47
C LYS A 282 13.16 -19.58 10.43
N LYS A 283 13.71 -19.79 9.23
CA LYS A 283 13.49 -18.89 8.10
C LYS A 283 12.03 -18.94 7.62
N ILE A 284 11.35 -17.81 7.66
CA ILE A 284 10.00 -17.62 7.13
C ILE A 284 10.08 -16.81 5.84
N HIS A 285 9.36 -17.23 4.80
CA HIS A 285 9.26 -16.44 3.58
C HIS A 285 8.27 -15.28 3.78
N LEU A 286 8.70 -14.04 3.53
CA LEU A 286 7.81 -12.88 3.47
C LEU A 286 7.30 -12.66 2.03
N PRO A 287 6.02 -12.97 1.75
CA PRO A 287 5.47 -12.89 0.40
C PRO A 287 5.15 -11.45 0.00
N HIS A 288 4.83 -11.29 -1.28
CA HIS A 288 4.32 -10.03 -1.83
C HIS A 288 3.18 -9.45 -0.99
N LYS A 289 3.32 -8.20 -0.51
CA LYS A 289 2.35 -7.52 0.37
C LYS A 289 1.98 -8.32 1.63
N LEU A 290 2.90 -9.17 2.11
CA LEU A 290 2.65 -10.17 3.17
C LEU A 290 1.42 -11.06 2.89
N ASN A 291 1.03 -11.19 1.62
CA ASN A 291 -0.20 -11.81 1.14
C ASN A 291 -1.51 -11.19 1.68
N ILE A 292 -1.42 -10.03 2.34
CA ILE A 292 -2.59 -9.28 2.81
C ILE A 292 -3.32 -8.71 1.60
N ARG A 293 -4.66 -8.87 1.57
CA ARG A 293 -5.54 -8.44 0.48
C ARG A 293 -5.12 -8.92 -0.93
N CYS A 294 -4.32 -9.99 -1.01
CA CYS A 294 -3.97 -10.64 -2.27
C CYS A 294 -5.02 -11.68 -2.64
N ARG A 295 -5.28 -11.87 -3.93
CA ARG A 295 -6.10 -13.00 -4.39
C ARG A 295 -5.33 -14.31 -4.17
N LEU A 296 -5.81 -15.14 -3.27
CA LEU A 296 -5.23 -16.44 -2.96
C LEU A 296 -5.96 -17.57 -3.71
N LEU A 297 -5.20 -18.60 -4.09
CA LEU A 297 -5.76 -19.85 -4.58
C LEU A 297 -6.41 -20.62 -3.41
N PRO A 298 -7.42 -21.48 -3.65
CA PRO A 298 -8.14 -22.17 -2.58
C PRO A 298 -7.23 -22.95 -1.60
N HIS A 299 -6.19 -23.62 -2.09
CA HIS A 299 -5.23 -24.33 -1.24
C HIS A 299 -4.41 -23.38 -0.35
N ASN A 300 -4.04 -22.20 -0.86
CA ASN A 300 -3.34 -21.20 -0.06
C ASN A 300 -4.24 -20.62 1.02
N GLN A 301 -5.53 -20.43 0.75
CA GLN A 301 -6.51 -20.04 1.76
C GLN A 301 -6.67 -21.12 2.83
N LEU A 302 -6.69 -22.39 2.44
CA LEU A 302 -6.75 -23.52 3.38
C LEU A 302 -5.53 -23.54 4.32
N LEU A 303 -4.33 -23.33 3.78
CA LEU A 303 -3.07 -23.44 4.53
C LEU A 303 -2.75 -22.20 5.37
N HIS A 304 -3.12 -21.01 4.88
CA HIS A 304 -2.68 -19.74 5.48
C HIS A 304 -3.81 -18.81 5.89
N GLY A 305 -5.06 -19.14 5.56
CA GLY A 305 -6.20 -18.33 5.96
C GLY A 305 -6.68 -18.66 7.37
N ILE A 306 -7.35 -17.69 7.99
CA ILE A 306 -8.09 -17.91 9.24
C ILE A 306 -9.56 -18.03 8.88
N ARG A 307 -10.13 -19.22 9.06
CA ARG A 307 -11.55 -19.46 8.75
C ARG A 307 -12.44 -18.73 9.73
N ARG A 308 -13.50 -18.09 9.23
CA ARG A 308 -14.59 -17.61 10.09
C ARG A 308 -15.35 -18.83 10.62
N LYS A 309 -15.65 -18.81 11.92
CA LYS A 309 -16.54 -19.78 12.57
C LYS A 309 -17.95 -19.22 12.61
#